data_AF-A0A2G5C4D3-F1
#
_entry.id   AF-A0A2G5C4D3-F1
#
_cell.length_a   1.000
_cell.length_b   1.000
_cell.length_c   1.000
_cell.angle_alpha   90.00
_cell.angle_beta   90.00
_cell.angle_gamma   90.00
#
_symmetry.space_group_name_H-M   'P 1'
#
loop_
_entity.id
_entity.type
_entity.pdbx_description
1 polymer ?
#
loop_
_entity_poly.entity_id
_entity_poly.type
_entity_poly.pdbx_seq_one_letter_code
_entity_poly.pdbx_strand_id
1 'polypeptide(L)'
;MCKDLLAFGGTSGTSHLRRHMERCTNKNSSAVSEPIVGRTPNGGVYYFTFSQVVARRETVRYFVQEDVPFNKIGKPSFRRWIRNSFGPQFNPPCRNTLKNDVIKVFNEEQVGLKELFKSIPGKVSYI
;
A
#
# COMPACT_ATOMS: atom_id res chain seq x y z
N MET A 1 18.01 4.50 -4.43
CA MET A 1 19.02 4.97 -5.41
C MET A 1 18.61 4.50 -6.80
N CYS A 2 18.57 5.42 -7.77
CA CYS A 2 18.32 5.07 -9.18
C CYS A 2 19.59 4.44 -9.79
N LYS A 3 19.45 3.43 -10.66
CA LYS A 3 20.56 2.69 -11.31
C LYS A 3 20.67 2.98 -12.81
N ASP A 4 19.99 4.02 -13.30
CA ASP A 4 20.02 4.35 -14.73
C ASP A 4 21.39 4.92 -15.11
N LEU A 5 22.08 4.21 -16.02
CA LEU A 5 23.37 4.64 -16.56
C LEU A 5 23.12 5.78 -17.55
N LEU A 6 23.44 7.00 -17.16
CA LEU A 6 23.35 8.17 -18.04
C LEU A 6 24.68 8.37 -18.77
N ALA A 7 24.60 8.51 -20.08
CA ALA A 7 25.78 8.74 -20.92
C ALA A 7 26.36 10.14 -20.69
N PHE A 8 27.69 10.22 -20.57
CA PHE A 8 28.45 11.46 -20.59
C PHE A 8 29.28 11.49 -21.89
N GLY A 9 29.06 12.51 -22.72
CA GLY A 9 29.87 12.77 -23.90
C GLY A 9 30.44 14.17 -23.82
N GLY A 10 31.74 14.35 -24.04
CA GLY A 10 32.46 15.63 -23.87
C GLY A 10 31.96 16.79 -24.75
N THR A 11 31.03 16.54 -25.66
CA THR A 11 30.38 17.53 -26.54
C THR A 11 28.90 17.76 -26.22
N SER A 12 28.34 17.04 -25.24
CA SER A 12 26.92 17.07 -24.89
C SER A 12 26.68 17.81 -23.58
N GLY A 13 25.68 18.70 -23.57
CA GLY A 13 25.33 19.49 -22.38
C GLY A 13 24.77 18.64 -21.22
N THR A 14 24.89 19.16 -19.99
CA THR A 14 24.45 18.47 -18.75
C THR A 14 22.94 18.55 -18.48
N SER A 15 22.17 19.15 -19.39
CA SER A 15 20.73 19.36 -19.25
C SER A 15 19.94 18.07 -18.98
N HIS A 16 20.35 16.95 -19.58
CA HIS A 16 19.70 15.66 -19.35
C HIS A 16 19.98 15.11 -17.94
N LEU A 17 21.19 15.32 -17.42
CA LEU A 17 21.56 14.98 -16.04
C LEU A 17 20.76 15.82 -15.05
N ARG A 18 20.64 17.14 -15.29
CA ARG A 18 19.82 18.04 -14.46
C ARG A 18 18.35 17.59 -14.43
N ARG A 19 17.77 17.28 -15.58
CA ARG A 19 16.38 16.79 -15.68
C ARG A 19 16.18 15.44 -14.98
N HIS A 20 17.19 14.57 -15.03
CA HIS A 20 17.18 13.32 -14.27
C HIS A 20 17.25 13.58 -12.76
N MET A 21 18.14 14.46 -12.30
CA MET A 21 18.25 14.85 -10.89
C MET A 21 16.91 15.42 -10.40
N GLU A 22 16.29 16.35 -11.12
CA GLU A 22 14.97 16.90 -10.75
C GLU A 22 13.87 15.82 -10.69
N ARG A 23 13.89 14.81 -11.58
CA ARG A 23 12.89 13.73 -11.57
C ARG A 23 13.16 12.65 -10.51
N CYS A 24 14.42 12.27 -10.33
CA CYS A 24 14.80 11.16 -9.46
C CYS A 24 14.94 11.57 -8.00
N THR A 25 15.34 12.81 -7.71
CA THR A 25 15.38 13.33 -6.33
C THR A 25 13.95 13.55 -5.81
N ASN A 26 13.05 14.10 -6.64
CA ASN A 26 11.63 14.24 -6.28
C ASN A 26 10.86 12.91 -6.20
N LYS A 27 11.36 11.83 -6.84
CA LYS A 27 10.82 10.46 -6.67
C LYS A 27 11.41 9.72 -5.48
N ASN A 28 12.64 10.06 -5.06
CA ASN A 28 13.35 9.45 -3.94
C ASN A 28 13.29 10.26 -2.64
N SER A 29 12.56 11.38 -2.60
CA SER A 29 12.03 11.89 -1.34
C SER A 29 10.89 10.97 -0.89
N SER A 30 11.21 9.71 -0.62
CA SER A 30 10.60 9.03 0.52
C SER A 30 10.92 9.91 1.70
N ALA A 31 10.04 10.89 1.97
CA ALA A 31 9.99 11.58 3.24
C ALA A 31 10.05 10.45 4.26
N VAL A 32 11.17 10.38 4.97
CA VAL A 32 11.32 9.47 6.10
C VAL A 32 10.24 9.96 7.06
N SER A 33 9.08 9.32 7.01
CA SER A 33 7.95 9.72 7.85
C SER A 33 8.36 9.34 9.25
N GLU A 34 8.71 10.34 10.05
CA GLU A 34 8.99 10.14 11.46
C GLU A 34 7.79 9.44 12.10
N PRO A 35 8.02 8.39 12.91
CA PRO A 35 6.94 7.68 13.57
C PRO A 35 6.17 8.63 14.49
N ILE A 36 4.85 8.60 14.41
CA ILE A 36 3.98 9.24 15.39
C ILE A 36 4.14 8.48 16.70
N VAL A 37 4.58 9.17 17.76
CA VAL A 37 4.67 8.61 19.10
C VAL A 37 3.38 8.93 19.85
N GLY A 38 2.73 7.90 20.36
CA GLY A 38 1.51 8.04 21.17
C GLY A 38 1.59 7.27 22.48
N ARG A 39 0.67 7.57 23.39
CA ARG A 39 0.46 6.81 24.61
C ARG A 39 -0.85 6.03 24.51
N THR A 40 -0.81 4.75 24.88
CA THR A 40 -2.02 3.94 25.01
C THR A 40 -2.78 4.35 26.28
N PRO A 41 -4.10 4.07 26.36
CA PRO A 41 -4.88 4.34 27.57
C PRO A 41 -4.30 3.68 28.83
N ASN A 42 -3.57 2.58 28.68
CA ASN A 42 -2.95 1.83 29.78
C ASN A 42 -1.54 2.33 30.13
N GLY A 43 -1.11 3.48 29.59
CA GLY A 43 0.19 4.08 29.89
C GLY A 43 1.38 3.55 29.08
N GLY A 44 1.15 2.64 28.14
CA GLY A 44 2.19 2.17 27.20
C GLY A 44 2.54 3.22 26.15
N VAL A 45 3.74 3.18 25.60
CA VAL A 45 4.14 4.02 24.47
C VAL A 45 4.04 3.19 23.19
N TYR A 46 3.48 3.76 22.13
CA TYR A 46 3.46 3.13 20.80
C TYR A 46 4.02 4.07 19.74
N TYR A 47 4.55 3.45 18.69
CA TYR A 47 5.09 4.13 17.52
C TYR A 47 4.25 3.74 16.32
N PHE A 48 3.76 4.74 15.58
CA PHE A 48 2.96 4.52 14.37
C PHE A 48 3.62 5.19 13.18
N THR A 49 4.02 4.38 12.20
CA THR A 49 4.45 4.85 10.90
C THR A 49 3.41 4.45 9.87
N PHE A 50 2.94 5.41 9.09
CA PHE A 50 1.97 5.11 8.05
C PHE A 50 2.58 4.23 6.96
N SER A 51 1.86 3.18 6.59
CA SER A 51 2.17 2.36 5.43
C SER A 51 0.96 2.30 4.50
N GLN A 52 1.13 2.84 3.30
CA GLN A 52 0.11 2.76 2.24
C GLN A 52 -0.24 1.30 1.89
N VAL A 53 0.74 0.39 1.99
CA VAL A 53 0.54 -1.04 1.73
C VAL A 53 -0.37 -1.66 2.80
N VAL A 54 -0.09 -1.40 4.07
CA VAL A 54 -0.91 -1.90 5.20
C VAL A 54 -2.31 -1.30 5.13
N ALA A 55 -2.43 0.03 4.96
CA ALA A 55 -3.73 0.70 4.88
C ALA A 55 -4.58 0.18 3.72
N ARG A 56 -3.99 -0.12 2.55
CA ARG A 56 -4.71 -0.73 1.43
C ARG A 56 -5.17 -2.15 1.73
N ARG A 57 -4.33 -2.96 2.39
CA ARG A 57 -4.69 -4.34 2.78
C ARG A 57 -5.85 -4.35 3.77
N GLU A 58 -5.82 -3.47 4.77
CA GLU A 58 -6.94 -3.31 5.72
C GLU A 58 -8.20 -2.76 5.05
N THR A 59 -8.05 -1.88 4.05
CA THR A 59 -9.19 -1.44 3.22
C THR A 59 -9.83 -2.62 2.47
N VAL A 60 -9.02 -3.50 1.86
CA VAL A 60 -9.54 -4.71 1.19
C VAL A 60 -10.31 -5.58 2.17
N ARG A 61 -9.74 -5.84 3.35
CA ARG A 61 -10.38 -6.65 4.40
C ARG A 61 -11.74 -6.08 4.78
N TYR A 62 -11.81 -4.79 5.09
CA TYR A 62 -13.06 -4.11 5.42
C TYR A 62 -14.09 -4.23 4.28
N PHE A 63 -13.68 -3.97 3.03
CA PHE A 63 -14.62 -4.05 1.89
C PHE A 63 -15.17 -5.45 1.66
N VAL A 64 -14.37 -6.49 1.89
CA VAL A 64 -14.79 -7.88 1.73
C VAL A 64 -15.66 -8.33 2.90
N GLN A 65 -15.25 -8.04 4.15
CA GLN A 65 -15.97 -8.48 5.35
C GLN A 65 -17.36 -7.82 5.49
N GLU A 66 -17.46 -6.56 5.08
CA GLU A 66 -18.70 -5.77 5.20
C GLU A 66 -19.47 -5.68 3.86
N ASP A 67 -19.12 -6.52 2.88
CA ASP A 67 -19.75 -6.57 1.55
C ASP A 67 -19.91 -5.20 0.87
N VAL A 68 -18.91 -4.32 1.04
CA VAL A 68 -18.98 -2.95 0.55
C VAL A 68 -18.79 -2.95 -0.97
N PRO A 69 -19.70 -2.31 -1.75
CA PRO A 69 -19.52 -2.21 -3.19
C PRO A 69 -18.23 -1.47 -3.55
N PHE A 70 -17.38 -2.07 -4.40
CA PHE A 70 -16.09 -1.50 -4.79
C PHE A 70 -16.18 -0.12 -5.46
N ASN A 71 -17.36 0.28 -5.95
CA ASN A 71 -17.55 1.63 -6.51
C ASN A 71 -17.49 2.74 -5.45
N LYS A 72 -17.56 2.42 -4.14
CA LYS A 72 -17.55 3.37 -3.03
C LYS A 72 -16.18 4.00 -2.82
N ILE A 73 -15.08 3.25 -3.02
CA ILE A 73 -13.70 3.73 -2.79
C ILE A 73 -13.35 4.99 -3.62
N GLY A 74 -13.92 5.09 -4.82
CA GLY A 74 -13.65 6.19 -5.74
C GLY A 74 -14.56 7.41 -5.54
N LYS A 75 -15.57 7.33 -4.67
CA LYS A 75 -16.54 8.41 -4.48
C LYS A 75 -15.91 9.61 -3.77
N PRO A 76 -16.26 10.85 -4.16
CA PRO A 76 -15.74 12.05 -3.49
C PRO A 76 -16.00 12.07 -1.99
N SER A 77 -17.17 11.57 -1.55
CA SER A 77 -17.53 11.45 -0.13
C SER A 77 -16.59 10.53 0.63
N PHE A 78 -16.27 9.36 0.08
CA PHE A 78 -15.30 8.43 0.68
C PHE A 78 -13.91 9.08 0.78
N ARG A 79 -13.44 9.68 -0.32
CA ARG A 79 -12.13 10.37 -0.35
C ARG A 79 -12.05 11.51 0.68
N ARG A 80 -13.13 12.29 0.83
CA ARG A 80 -13.24 13.36 1.82
C ARG A 80 -13.19 12.81 3.24
N TRP A 81 -13.93 11.74 3.52
CA TRP A 81 -13.95 11.10 4.83
C TRP A 81 -12.58 10.61 5.25
N ILE A 82 -11.89 9.86 4.39
CA ILE A 82 -10.56 9.33 4.72
C ILE A 82 -9.54 10.46 4.93
N ARG A 83 -9.50 11.43 4.01
CA ARG A 83 -8.56 12.56 4.09
C ARG A 83 -8.73 13.37 5.37
N ASN A 84 -9.98 13.63 5.76
CA ASN A 84 -10.27 14.53 6.86
C ASN A 84 -10.26 13.85 8.23
N SER A 85 -10.49 12.53 8.30
CA SER A 85 -10.70 11.83 9.57
C SER A 85 -9.64 10.78 9.92
N PHE A 86 -8.96 10.18 8.94
CA PHE A 86 -8.03 9.07 9.20
C PHE A 86 -6.59 9.40 8.78
N GLY A 87 -6.40 10.31 7.83
CA GLY A 87 -5.09 10.85 7.49
C GLY A 87 -4.98 11.22 6.02
N PRO A 88 -4.41 12.39 5.69
CA PRO A 88 -4.28 12.85 4.30
C PRO A 88 -3.31 12.01 3.47
N GLN A 89 -2.44 11.25 4.14
CA GLN A 89 -1.44 10.37 3.54
C GLN A 89 -2.01 9.15 2.81
N PHE A 90 -3.24 8.72 3.14
CA PHE A 90 -3.84 7.60 2.44
C PHE A 90 -4.29 8.03 1.05
N ASN A 91 -3.78 7.31 0.03
CA ASN A 91 -4.20 7.47 -1.35
C ASN A 91 -5.15 6.33 -1.77
N PRO A 92 -6.48 6.56 -1.80
CA PRO A 92 -7.42 5.50 -2.13
C PRO A 92 -7.21 4.97 -3.56
N PRO A 93 -7.19 3.63 -3.76
CA PRO A 93 -7.11 3.06 -5.10
C PRO A 93 -8.37 3.36 -5.92
N CYS A 94 -8.31 3.20 -7.24
CA CYS A 94 -9.51 3.20 -8.07
C CYS A 94 -10.26 1.87 -7.93
N ARG A 95 -11.50 1.81 -8.42
CA ARG A 95 -12.34 0.59 -8.37
C ARG A 95 -11.63 -0.63 -8.94
N ASN A 96 -10.97 -0.49 -10.09
CA ASN A 96 -10.34 -1.62 -10.78
C ASN A 96 -9.09 -2.09 -10.02
N THR A 97 -8.31 -1.15 -9.48
CA THR A 97 -7.18 -1.49 -8.62
C THR A 97 -7.64 -2.19 -7.34
N LEU A 98 -8.72 -1.73 -6.70
CA LEU A 98 -9.28 -2.39 -5.51
C LEU A 98 -9.72 -3.83 -5.83
N LYS A 99 -10.38 -4.05 -6.97
CA LYS A 99 -10.72 -5.42 -7.44
C LYS A 99 -9.49 -6.31 -7.55
N ASN A 100 -8.42 -5.80 -8.16
CA ASN A 100 -7.18 -6.56 -8.31
C ASN A 100 -6.52 -6.82 -6.95
N ASP A 101 -6.57 -5.86 -6.02
CA ASP A 101 -6.06 -6.03 -4.66
C ASP A 101 -6.83 -7.13 -3.92
N VAL A 102 -8.17 -7.19 -4.07
CA VAL A 102 -9.00 -8.27 -3.48
C VAL A 102 -8.57 -9.64 -4.01
N ILE A 103 -8.41 -9.77 -5.33
CA ILE A 103 -7.95 -11.03 -5.95
C ILE A 103 -6.56 -11.41 -5.43
N LYS A 104 -5.67 -10.42 -5.27
CA LYS A 104 -4.32 -10.65 -4.73
C LYS A 104 -4.40 -11.18 -3.30
N VAL A 105 -5.17 -10.55 -2.41
CA VAL A 105 -5.36 -10.98 -1.02
C VAL A 105 -5.96 -12.39 -0.98
N PHE A 106 -6.98 -12.67 -1.79
CA PHE A 106 -7.56 -14.01 -1.91
C PHE A 106 -6.52 -15.06 -2.29
N ASN A 107 -5.69 -14.78 -3.31
CA ASN A 107 -4.66 -15.71 -3.75
C ASN A 107 -3.60 -15.96 -2.65
N GLU A 108 -3.19 -14.92 -1.92
CA GLU A 108 -2.28 -15.04 -0.77
C GLU A 108 -2.88 -15.94 0.32
N GLU A 109 -4.14 -15.72 0.70
CA GLU A 109 -4.83 -16.50 1.73
C GLU A 109 -5.08 -17.94 1.27
N GLN A 110 -5.42 -18.15 0.00
CA GLN A 110 -5.60 -19.48 -0.58
C GLN A 110 -4.29 -20.30 -0.55
N VAL A 111 -3.14 -19.68 -0.79
CA VAL A 111 -1.84 -20.35 -0.68
C VAL A 111 -1.59 -20.77 0.77
N GLY A 112 -1.76 -19.86 1.73
CA GLY A 112 -1.60 -20.16 3.15
C GLY A 112 -2.56 -21.27 3.62
N LEU A 113 -3.79 -21.26 3.14
CA LEU A 113 -4.77 -22.32 3.45
C LEU A 113 -4.36 -23.68 2.87
N LYS A 114 -3.83 -23.72 1.65
CA LYS A 114 -3.29 -24.95 1.05
C LYS A 114 -2.09 -25.49 1.82
N GLU A 115 -1.21 -24.63 2.29
CA GLU A 115 -0.06 -25.01 3.11
C GLU A 115 -0.52 -25.57 4.47
N LEU A 116 -1.51 -24.94 5.09
CA LEU A 116 -2.14 -25.43 6.32
C LEU A 116 -2.76 -26.81 6.12
N PHE A 117 -3.50 -27.04 5.02
CA PHE A 117 -4.09 -28.35 4.76
C PHE A 117 -3.05 -29.44 4.50
N LYS A 118 -1.88 -29.11 3.96
CA LYS A 118 -0.78 -30.08 3.79
C LYS A 118 -0.14 -30.50 5.11
N SER A 119 -0.16 -29.66 6.14
CA SER A 119 0.46 -29.97 7.43
C SER A 119 -0.41 -30.84 8.34
N ILE A 120 -1.71 -30.92 8.06
CA ILE A 120 -2.66 -31.70 8.85
C ILE A 120 -2.69 -33.15 8.35
N PRO A 121 -2.46 -34.16 9.22
CA PRO A 121 -2.58 -35.56 8.84
C PRO A 121 -4.05 -35.95 8.63
N GLY A 122 -4.38 -36.52 7.47
CA GLY A 122 -5.72 -37.00 7.13
C GLY A 122 -6.21 -36.54 5.75
N LYS A 123 -7.39 -37.02 5.33
CA LYS A 123 -8.07 -36.53 4.12
C LYS A 123 -9.19 -35.59 4.52
N VAL A 124 -9.20 -34.38 3.97
CA VAL A 124 -10.33 -33.44 4.08
C VAL A 124 -11.22 -33.63 2.85
N SER A 125 -12.48 -33.99 3.05
CA SER A 125 -13.51 -34.06 2.01
C SER A 125 -14.66 -33.12 2.34
N TYR A 126 -15.22 -32.46 1.32
CA TYR A 126 -16.43 -31.66 1.46
C TYR A 126 -17.67 -32.55 1.21
N ILE A 127 -18.77 -32.28 1.91
CA ILE A 127 -20.06 -33.00 1.79
C ILE A 127 -20.93 -32.29 0.76
#